data_AF-A0A7X0GKP6-F1
#
_entry.id   AF-A0A7X0GKP6-F1
#
_cell.length_a   1.000
_cell.length_b   1.000
_cell.length_c   1.000
_cell.angle_alpha   90.00
_cell.angle_beta   90.00
_cell.angle_gamma   90.00
#
_symmetry.space_group_name_H-M   'P 1'
#
loop_
_entity.id
_entity.type
_entity.pdbx_description
1 polymer ?
#
loop_
_entity_poly.entity_id
_entity_poly.type
_entity_poly.pdbx_seq_one_letter_code
_entity_poly.pdbx_strand_id
1 'polypeptide(L)'
;MHPAAQDRDLPEEPADGGPRTAVTCPFCRIVRGLAPAQVLRDWPDALAILPRGGGVTAGHVLVLPKTHVPDVAADPQVSAATMRRVAELAAEMGDCNVISSRGAAATQTVPHMHVHVVPRRDGDGILLPWTPVAGGSRRPGPDRRPWSARPAGR
;
A
#
# COMPACT_ATOMS: atom_id res chain seq x y z
N MET A 1 11.70 1.05 48.79
CA MET A 1 10.98 0.06 47.97
C MET A 1 9.68 0.68 47.49
N HIS A 2 9.64 1.15 46.24
CA HIS A 2 8.40 1.57 45.57
C HIS A 2 7.97 0.39 44.68
N PRO A 3 6.74 -0.14 44.78
CA PRO A 3 6.30 -1.14 43.81
C PRO A 3 5.87 -0.43 42.52
N ALA A 4 6.42 -0.90 41.40
CA ALA A 4 6.01 -0.50 40.06
C ALA A 4 4.55 -0.93 39.84
N ALA A 5 3.70 0.03 39.49
CA ALA A 5 2.35 -0.24 39.03
C ALA A 5 2.42 -0.95 37.68
N GLN A 6 1.72 -2.07 37.60
CA GLN A 6 1.67 -2.98 36.47
C GLN A 6 1.13 -2.29 35.23
N ASP A 7 1.80 -2.55 34.11
CA ASP A 7 1.39 -2.21 32.75
C ASP A 7 0.02 -2.85 32.49
N ARG A 8 -1.03 -2.01 32.49
CA ARG A 8 -2.41 -2.44 32.30
C ARG A 8 -2.67 -2.51 30.80
N ASP A 9 -3.09 -3.70 30.36
CA ASP A 9 -3.68 -4.01 29.05
C ASP A 9 -4.33 -2.79 28.39
N LEU A 10 -3.64 -2.23 27.40
CA LEU A 10 -4.24 -1.26 26.48
C LEU A 10 -5.18 -2.03 25.54
N PRO A 11 -6.42 -1.57 25.35
CA PRO A 11 -7.37 -2.23 24.46
C PRO A 11 -6.82 -2.24 23.03
N GLU A 12 -6.98 -3.37 22.33
CA GLU A 12 -6.69 -3.46 20.90
C GLU A 12 -7.43 -2.35 20.15
N GLU A 13 -6.70 -1.56 19.36
CA GLU A 13 -7.27 -0.48 18.54
C GLU A 13 -8.28 -1.09 17.56
N PRO A 14 -9.47 -0.47 17.39
CA PRO A 14 -10.45 -0.98 16.44
C PRO A 14 -9.88 -0.97 15.02
N ALA A 15 -10.25 -1.98 14.22
CA ALA A 15 -9.76 -2.16 12.86
C ALA A 15 -10.08 -0.99 11.91
N ASP A 16 -11.02 -0.11 12.29
CA ASP A 16 -11.39 1.10 11.54
C ASP A 16 -10.45 2.29 11.77
N GLY A 17 -9.45 2.12 12.64
CA GLY A 17 -8.57 3.19 13.08
C GLY A 17 -9.35 4.21 13.93
N GLY A 18 -9.15 4.16 15.25
CA GLY A 18 -9.78 5.10 16.17
C GLY A 18 -9.48 6.57 15.84
N PRO A 19 -10.16 7.53 16.49
CA PRO A 19 -10.12 8.96 16.14
C PRO A 19 -8.72 9.58 16.09
N ARG A 20 -7.72 9.01 16.78
CA ARG A 20 -6.31 9.43 16.70
C ARG A 20 -5.66 9.09 15.34
N THR A 21 -5.92 7.92 14.79
CA THR A 21 -5.35 7.48 13.49
C THR A 21 -5.85 8.36 12.35
N ALA A 22 -7.11 8.80 12.41
CA ALA A 22 -7.68 9.73 11.45
C ALA A 22 -6.99 11.11 11.43
N VAL A 23 -6.40 11.52 12.55
CA VAL A 23 -5.72 12.82 12.69
C VAL A 23 -4.25 12.73 12.26
N THR A 24 -3.59 11.60 12.51
CA THR A 24 -2.14 11.43 12.24
C THR A 24 -1.83 10.77 10.90
N CYS A 25 -2.72 9.95 10.35
CA CYS A 25 -2.51 9.31 9.04
C CYS A 25 -2.65 10.33 7.90
N PRO A 26 -1.61 10.53 7.05
CA PRO A 26 -1.67 11.51 5.97
C PRO A 26 -2.74 11.20 4.93
N PHE A 27 -3.05 9.92 4.68
CA PHE A 27 -4.09 9.51 3.73
C PHE A 27 -5.50 9.67 4.32
N CYS A 28 -5.72 9.40 5.60
CA CYS A 28 -6.98 9.74 6.27
C CYS A 28 -7.27 11.24 6.20
N ARG A 29 -6.24 12.08 6.37
CA ARG A 29 -6.39 13.52 6.22
C ARG A 29 -6.79 13.92 4.80
N ILE A 30 -6.22 13.29 3.77
CA ILE A 30 -6.64 13.51 2.38
C ILE A 30 -8.09 13.06 2.17
N VAL A 31 -8.45 11.85 2.60
CA VAL A 31 -9.81 11.31 2.51
C VAL A 31 -10.85 12.24 3.15
N ARG A 32 -10.49 12.89 4.25
CA ARG A 32 -11.35 13.84 4.99
C ARG A 32 -11.29 15.28 4.47
N GLY A 33 -10.53 15.56 3.42
CA GLY A 33 -10.33 16.93 2.91
C GLY A 33 -9.52 17.84 3.84
N LEU A 34 -8.78 17.29 4.80
CA LEU A 34 -7.93 17.99 5.77
C LEU A 34 -6.47 18.16 5.30
N ALA A 35 -6.14 17.63 4.12
CA ALA A 35 -4.85 17.80 3.46
C ALA A 35 -5.07 17.85 1.94
N PRO A 36 -4.29 18.66 1.21
CA PRO A 36 -4.45 18.78 -0.23
C PRO A 36 -3.98 17.52 -0.95
N ALA A 37 -4.67 17.16 -2.03
CA ALA A 37 -4.26 16.14 -2.99
C ALA A 37 -4.82 16.48 -4.37
N GLN A 38 -4.12 16.06 -5.42
CA GLN A 38 -4.67 16.07 -6.77
C GLN A 38 -5.52 14.81 -6.93
N VAL A 39 -6.84 14.96 -6.81
CA VAL A 39 -7.80 13.87 -6.94
C VAL A 39 -8.08 13.63 -8.42
N LEU A 40 -7.79 12.42 -8.89
CA LEU A 40 -8.11 11.97 -10.24
C LEU A 40 -9.54 11.41 -10.31
N ARG A 41 -9.95 10.66 -9.29
CA ARG A 41 -11.29 10.07 -9.22
C ARG A 41 -11.72 9.88 -7.76
N ASP A 42 -13.00 10.11 -7.51
CA ASP A 42 -13.64 9.94 -6.21
C ASP A 42 -14.79 8.95 -6.31
N TRP A 43 -14.65 7.81 -5.65
CA TRP A 43 -15.69 6.79 -5.54
C TRP A 43 -16.31 6.82 -4.13
N PRO A 44 -17.48 6.19 -3.93
CA PRO A 44 -18.06 6.07 -2.59
C PRO A 44 -17.13 5.42 -1.56
N ASP A 45 -16.29 4.46 -1.99
CA ASP A 45 -15.45 3.60 -1.14
C ASP A 45 -13.95 3.86 -1.26
N ALA A 46 -13.49 4.62 -2.26
CA ALA A 46 -12.07 4.86 -2.53
C ALA A 46 -11.78 6.23 -3.15
N LEU A 47 -10.51 6.64 -3.14
CA LEU A 47 -9.99 7.80 -3.85
C LEU A 47 -8.80 7.39 -4.73
N ALA A 48 -8.74 7.93 -5.95
CA ALA A 48 -7.54 7.90 -6.77
C ALA A 48 -6.87 9.28 -6.73
N ILE A 49 -5.60 9.32 -6.34
CA ILE A 49 -4.82 10.56 -6.24
C ILE A 49 -3.48 10.45 -6.95
N LEU A 50 -2.92 11.58 -7.36
CA LEU A 50 -1.54 11.63 -7.84
C LEU A 50 -0.55 11.66 -6.65
N PRO A 51 0.55 10.91 -6.70
CA PRO A 51 1.62 11.02 -5.71
C PRO A 51 2.20 12.44 -5.68
N ARG A 52 2.31 13.03 -4.48
CA ARG A 52 2.82 14.40 -4.29
C ARG A 52 4.18 14.67 -4.95
N GLY A 53 5.04 13.66 -5.03
CA GLY A 53 6.39 13.75 -5.61
C GLY A 53 6.49 13.46 -7.12
N GLY A 54 5.36 13.32 -7.83
CA GLY A 54 5.36 13.02 -9.28
C GLY A 54 5.42 11.54 -9.64
N GLY A 55 5.41 10.64 -8.66
CA GLY A 55 5.34 9.20 -8.89
C GLY A 55 6.64 8.59 -9.42
N VAL A 56 6.54 7.42 -10.07
CA VAL A 56 7.70 6.67 -10.61
C VAL A 56 7.72 6.80 -12.13
N THR A 57 6.55 6.74 -12.76
CA THR A 57 6.32 7.07 -14.17
C THR A 57 5.24 8.14 -14.27
N ALA A 58 5.17 8.80 -15.43
CA ALA A 58 4.07 9.69 -15.77
C ALA A 58 2.74 8.94 -15.71
N GLY A 59 1.74 9.52 -15.05
CA GLY A 59 0.44 8.89 -14.85
C GLY A 59 0.38 7.90 -13.68
N HIS A 60 1.42 7.76 -12.86
CA HIS A 60 1.35 6.98 -11.61
C HIS A 60 0.24 7.54 -10.71
N VAL A 61 -0.69 6.66 -10.31
CA VAL A 61 -1.80 6.95 -9.41
C VAL A 61 -1.73 6.07 -8.15
N LEU A 62 -2.15 6.62 -7.02
CA LEU A 62 -2.44 5.85 -5.79
C LEU A 62 -3.94 5.69 -5.65
N VAL A 63 -4.41 4.45 -5.49
CA VAL A 63 -5.80 4.17 -5.11
C VAL A 63 -5.84 3.82 -3.61
N LEU A 64 -6.63 4.57 -2.86
CA LEU A 64 -6.74 4.49 -1.40
C LEU A 64 -8.19 4.14 -1.02
N PRO A 65 -8.45 3.17 -0.12
CA PRO A 65 -9.76 3.06 0.49
C PRO A 65 -10.04 4.29 1.37
N LYS A 66 -11.31 4.68 1.44
CA LYS A 66 -11.75 5.72 2.39
C LYS A 66 -11.77 5.20 3.84
N THR A 67 -12.02 3.91 4.02
CA THR A 67 -11.84 3.23 5.31
C THR A 67 -10.35 3.07 5.60
N HIS A 68 -9.92 3.44 6.81
CA HIS A 68 -8.55 3.20 7.22
C HIS A 68 -8.33 1.72 7.49
N VAL A 69 -7.43 1.11 6.73
CA VAL A 69 -6.85 -0.19 7.05
C VAL A 69 -5.34 -0.06 6.84
N PRO A 70 -4.49 -0.56 7.75
CA PRO A 70 -3.06 -0.27 7.71
C PRO A 70 -2.37 -0.90 6.49
N ASP A 71 -2.86 -2.03 6.00
CA ASP A 71 -2.33 -2.75 4.84
C ASP A 71 -3.41 -3.65 4.21
N VAL A 72 -3.06 -4.34 3.12
CA VAL A 72 -3.95 -5.20 2.33
C VAL A 72 -4.47 -6.46 3.06
N ALA A 73 -3.89 -6.82 4.21
CA ALA A 73 -4.28 -8.02 4.94
C ALA A 73 -5.20 -7.72 6.14
N ALA A 74 -5.35 -6.45 6.52
CA ALA A 74 -6.13 -6.06 7.69
C ALA A 74 -7.64 -6.27 7.50
N ASP A 75 -8.17 -6.02 6.30
CA ASP A 75 -9.57 -6.27 5.96
C ASP A 75 -9.69 -6.75 4.49
N PRO A 76 -10.06 -8.02 4.25
CA PRO A 76 -10.25 -8.55 2.91
C PRO A 76 -11.35 -7.87 2.09
N GLN A 77 -12.43 -7.40 2.72
CA GLN A 77 -13.55 -6.75 2.04
C GLN A 77 -13.16 -5.36 1.55
N VAL A 78 -12.50 -4.56 2.40
CA VAL A 78 -11.94 -3.25 2.01
C VAL A 78 -10.91 -3.43 0.89
N SER A 79 -10.08 -4.46 1.00
CA SER A 79 -9.05 -4.75 -0.01
C SER A 79 -9.65 -5.16 -1.35
N ALA A 80 -10.66 -6.03 -1.35
CA ALA A 80 -11.38 -6.44 -2.56
C ALA A 80 -12.10 -5.25 -3.22
N ALA A 81 -12.79 -4.43 -2.43
CA ALA A 81 -13.47 -3.23 -2.93
C ALA A 81 -12.48 -2.23 -3.55
N THR A 82 -11.33 -2.02 -2.92
CA THR A 82 -10.25 -1.17 -3.44
C THR A 82 -9.69 -1.73 -4.75
N MET A 83 -9.44 -3.03 -4.81
CA MET A 83 -8.90 -3.69 -6.01
C MET A 83 -9.88 -3.64 -7.20
N ARG A 84 -11.18 -3.65 -6.96
CA ARG A 84 -12.18 -3.36 -8.01
C ARG A 84 -11.93 -1.98 -8.64
N ARG A 85 -11.68 -0.95 -7.83
CA ARG A 85 -11.44 0.42 -8.33
C ARG A 85 -10.11 0.55 -9.07
N VAL A 86 -9.11 -0.18 -8.59
CA VAL A 86 -7.83 -0.33 -9.29
C VAL A 86 -8.03 -0.96 -10.66
N ALA A 87 -8.83 -2.03 -10.77
CA ALA A 87 -9.11 -2.68 -12.04
C ALA A 87 -9.87 -1.75 -13.01
N GLU A 88 -10.87 -1.00 -12.51
CA GLU A 88 -11.57 0.03 -13.29
C GLU A 88 -10.59 1.06 -13.87
N LEU A 89 -9.68 1.59 -13.05
CA LEU A 89 -8.69 2.58 -13.48
C LEU A 89 -7.65 1.98 -14.45
N ALA A 90 -7.14 0.79 -14.15
CA ALA A 90 -6.13 0.12 -14.98
C ALA A 90 -6.64 -0.19 -16.39
N ALA A 91 -7.93 -0.51 -16.54
CA ALA A 91 -8.57 -0.73 -17.84
C ALA A 91 -8.50 0.51 -18.77
N GLU A 92 -8.28 1.71 -18.21
CA GLU A 92 -8.18 2.97 -18.95
C GLU A 92 -6.72 3.39 -19.23
N MET A 93 -5.73 2.75 -18.60
CA MET A 93 -4.32 3.17 -18.61
C MET A 93 -3.40 2.37 -19.55
N GLY A 94 -3.86 1.22 -20.07
CA GLY A 94 -3.03 0.31 -20.84
C GLY A 94 -2.08 -0.51 -19.95
N ASP A 95 -0.88 -0.83 -20.47
CA ASP A 95 0.11 -1.61 -19.72
C ASP A 95 0.49 -0.91 -18.42
N CYS A 96 0.33 -1.61 -17.30
CA CYS A 96 0.63 -1.05 -15.99
C CYS A 96 1.10 -2.13 -15.01
N ASN A 97 1.71 -1.70 -13.92
CA ASN A 97 1.86 -2.53 -12.73
C ASN A 97 0.90 -2.07 -11.65
N VAL A 98 0.31 -3.06 -10.98
CA VAL A 98 -0.50 -2.88 -9.79
C VAL A 98 0.27 -3.43 -8.60
N ILE A 99 0.61 -2.58 -7.64
CA ILE A 99 1.51 -2.93 -6.53
C ILE A 99 0.92 -2.42 -5.22
N SER A 100 0.83 -3.29 -4.22
CA SER A 100 0.56 -2.94 -2.83
C SER A 100 1.66 -3.49 -1.94
N SER A 101 2.06 -2.73 -0.93
CA SER A 101 3.12 -3.09 0.00
C SER A 101 2.54 -3.33 1.40
N ARG A 102 3.04 -4.36 2.10
CA ARG A 102 2.69 -4.67 3.49
C ARG A 102 3.94 -4.74 4.35
N GLY A 103 4.11 -3.78 5.24
CA GLY A 103 5.27 -3.64 6.12
C GLY A 103 6.47 -2.97 5.45
N ALA A 104 7.36 -2.42 6.28
CA ALA A 104 8.51 -1.63 5.83
C ALA A 104 9.49 -2.42 4.94
N ALA A 105 9.72 -3.71 5.23
CA ALA A 105 10.57 -4.57 4.42
C ALA A 105 10.01 -4.79 3.00
N ALA A 106 8.69 -4.69 2.82
CA ALA A 106 8.04 -4.70 1.53
C ALA A 106 7.87 -3.29 0.94
N THR A 107 8.60 -2.29 1.44
CA THR A 107 8.60 -0.88 1.00
C THR A 107 7.36 -0.05 1.36
N GLN A 108 6.52 -0.49 2.30
CA GLN A 108 5.41 0.32 2.77
C GLN A 108 5.91 1.50 3.62
N THR A 109 5.57 2.72 3.23
CA THR A 109 5.98 3.96 3.93
C THR A 109 4.83 4.66 4.66
N VAL A 110 3.59 4.47 4.22
CA VAL A 110 2.38 4.98 4.88
C VAL A 110 1.52 3.79 5.31
N PRO A 111 1.22 3.64 6.62
CA PRO A 111 0.37 2.57 7.13
C PRO A 111 -1.11 2.90 6.93
N HIS A 112 -1.49 3.09 5.67
CA HIS A 112 -2.86 3.18 5.17
C HIS A 112 -2.81 2.53 3.81
N MET A 113 -3.58 1.45 3.61
CA MET A 113 -3.53 0.63 2.41
C MET A 113 -3.63 1.53 1.18
N HIS A 114 -2.71 1.33 0.25
CA HIS A 114 -2.73 2.04 -1.00
C HIS A 114 -2.19 1.12 -2.08
N VAL A 115 -2.78 1.24 -3.25
CA VAL A 115 -2.37 0.48 -4.42
C VAL A 115 -1.77 1.45 -5.41
N HIS A 116 -0.52 1.23 -5.75
CA HIS A 116 0.16 1.90 -6.85
C HIS A 116 -0.37 1.33 -8.16
N VAL A 117 -0.87 2.20 -9.03
CA VAL A 117 -1.15 1.89 -10.44
C VAL A 117 -0.12 2.68 -11.25
N VAL A 118 0.87 1.95 -11.78
CA VAL A 118 2.06 2.52 -12.40
C VAL A 118 2.02 2.19 -13.90
N PRO A 119 1.67 3.16 -14.77
CA PRO A 119 1.74 2.96 -16.22
C PRO A 119 3.15 2.56 -16.64
N ARG A 120 3.23 1.57 -17.53
CA ARG A 120 4.47 1.01 -18.05
C ARG A 120 4.60 1.29 -19.54
N ARG A 121 5.84 1.40 -19.99
CA ARG A 121 6.19 1.45 -21.42
C ARG A 121 7.53 0.80 -21.62
N ASP A 122 7.77 0.33 -22.85
CA ASP A 122 9.08 -0.20 -23.22
C ASP A 122 10.17 0.83 -22.94
N GLY A 123 11.22 0.38 -22.25
CA GLY A 123 12.37 1.22 -21.91
C GLY A 123 12.10 2.28 -20.82
N ASP A 124 11.05 2.16 -20.01
CA ASP A 124 10.79 3.10 -18.90
C ASP A 124 11.77 3.04 -17.72
N GLY A 125 12.70 2.08 -17.74
CA GLY A 125 13.76 1.95 -16.74
C GLY A 125 13.31 1.35 -15.40
N ILE A 126 12.03 0.96 -15.24
CA ILE A 126 11.58 0.24 -14.03
C ILE A 126 11.98 -1.24 -14.13
N LEU A 127 12.89 -1.66 -13.27
CA LEU A 127 13.31 -3.05 -13.13
C LEU A 127 12.58 -3.73 -11.96
N LEU A 128 11.72 -4.69 -12.28
CA LEU A 128 11.14 -5.60 -11.28
C LEU A 128 12.08 -6.79 -11.00
N PRO A 129 11.99 -7.45 -9.84
CA PRO A 129 12.91 -8.54 -9.45
C PRO A 129 12.98 -9.72 -10.43
N TRP A 130 11.97 -9.89 -11.28
CA TRP A 130 11.89 -10.93 -12.31
C TRP A 130 12.21 -10.44 -13.73
N THR A 131 12.63 -9.19 -13.90
CA THR A 131 13.04 -8.64 -15.20
C THR A 131 14.37 -9.26 -15.60
N PRO A 132 14.48 -9.93 -16.78
CA PRO A 132 15.74 -10.46 -17.24
C PRO A 132 16.78 -9.35 -17.44
N VAL A 133 17.93 -9.45 -16.78
CA VAL A 133 19.08 -8.58 -17.06
C VAL A 133 19.92 -9.22 -18.15
N ALA A 134 20.11 -8.54 -19.28
CA ALA A 134 21.01 -9.01 -20.33
C ALA A 134 22.45 -9.07 -19.79
N GLY A 135 23.07 -10.27 -19.82
CA GLY A 135 24.50 -10.46 -19.52
C GLY A 135 24.90 -10.58 -18.05
N GLY A 136 23.99 -10.61 -17.08
CA GLY A 136 24.33 -10.72 -15.65
C GLY A 136 24.30 -12.16 -15.13
N SER A 137 25.37 -12.61 -14.45
CA SER A 137 25.33 -13.83 -13.62
C SER A 137 24.16 -13.74 -12.66
N ARG A 138 23.31 -14.78 -12.58
CA ARG A 138 22.21 -14.85 -11.61
C ARG A 138 22.79 -14.54 -10.22
N ARG A 139 22.42 -13.39 -9.63
CA ARG A 139 22.56 -13.22 -8.18
C ARG A 139 21.92 -14.45 -7.53
N PRO A 140 22.51 -15.06 -6.49
CA PRO A 140 21.80 -16.10 -5.75
C PRO A 140 20.44 -15.53 -5.36
N GLY A 141 19.39 -16.16 -5.90
CA GLY A 141 18.03 -15.69 -5.70
C GLY A 141 17.71 -15.73 -4.21
N PRO A 142 16.69 -14.98 -3.75
CA PRO A 142 16.22 -15.12 -2.38
C PRO A 142 15.88 -16.59 -2.11
N ASP A 143 16.01 -17.00 -0.84
CA ASP A 143 15.62 -18.33 -0.39
C ASP A 143 14.26 -18.72 -0.97
N ARG A 144 14.27 -19.75 -1.83
CA ARG A 144 13.11 -20.24 -2.59
C ARG A 144 12.31 -21.28 -1.83
N ARG A 145 12.62 -21.55 -0.55
CA ARG A 145 11.80 -22.45 0.26
C ARG A 145 10.35 -21.94 0.26
N PRO A 146 9.37 -22.84 0.06
CA PRO A 146 7.97 -22.46 0.12
C PRO A 146 7.66 -21.85 1.49
N TRP A 147 6.75 -20.88 1.50
CA TRP A 147 6.40 -20.16 2.73
C TRP A 147 5.97 -21.12 3.86
N SER A 148 5.32 -22.23 3.51
CA SER A 148 4.88 -23.29 4.42
C SER A 148 6.01 -24.08 5.10
N ALA A 149 7.23 -23.99 4.57
CA ALA A 149 8.42 -24.64 5.12
C ALA A 149 9.29 -23.67 5.94
N ARG A 150 8.86 -22.41 6.10
CA ARG A 150 9.53 -21.46 6.98
C ARG A 150 8.97 -21.62 8.40
N PRO A 151 9.82 -21.65 9.44
CA PRO A 151 9.32 -21.65 10.81
C PRO A 151 8.42 -20.43 10.99
N ALA A 152 7.25 -20.62 11.59
CA ALA A 152 6.37 -19.52 11.97
C ALA A 152 7.18 -18.58 12.88
N GLY A 153 7.59 -17.44 12.31
CA GLY A 153 8.39 -16.44 13.01
C GLY A 153 7.51 -15.63 13.96
N ARG A 154 8.00 -15.49 15.20
CA ARG A 154 7.47 -14.72 16.33
C ARG A 154 7.09 -13.29 16.01
#